data_AF-E6PME7-F1
#
_entry.id   AF-E6PME7-F1
#
_cell.length_a   1.000
_cell.length_b   1.000
_cell.length_c   1.000
_cell.angle_alpha   90.00
_cell.angle_beta   90.00
_cell.angle_gamma   90.00
#
_symmetry.space_group_name_H-M   'P 1'
#
loop_
_entity.id
_entity.type
_entity.pdbx_description
1 polymer ?
#
loop_
_entity_poly.entity_id
_entity_poly.type
_entity_poly.pdbx_seq_one_letter_code
_entity_poly.pdbx_strand_id
1 'polypeptide(L)'
;MVRLATPFSRLVRARVAEIERYAREGIEAATRFGDVGRRLPDLYALRRGRISELRGFADAERIVALLSDELRGCDGNERVTLVFVRNHR
;
A
#
# COMPACT_ATOMS: atom_id res chain seq x y z
N MET A 1 -15.86 13.30 3.91
CA MET A 1 -15.44 12.85 2.56
C MET A 1 -13.92 12.80 2.55
N VAL A 2 -13.32 11.74 2.03
CA VAL A 2 -11.86 11.59 1.95
C VAL A 2 -11.43 11.67 0.49
N ARG A 3 -10.35 12.39 0.21
CA ARG A 3 -9.83 12.59 -1.14
C ARG A 3 -8.32 12.40 -1.15
N LEU A 4 -7.84 11.55 -2.05
CA LEU A 4 -6.42 11.37 -2.34
C LEU A 4 -6.18 11.75 -3.81
N ALA A 5 -5.21 12.63 -4.06
CA ALA A 5 -4.85 13.07 -5.40
C ALA A 5 -3.37 12.77 -5.62
N THR A 6 -3.07 11.83 -6.51
CA THR A 6 -1.71 11.30 -6.73
C THR A 6 -1.45 11.11 -8.22
N PRO A 7 -0.23 11.41 -8.71
CA PRO A 7 0.15 11.07 -10.08
C PRO A 7 0.33 9.55 -10.23
N PHE A 8 0.13 9.02 -11.44
CA PHE A 8 0.42 7.63 -11.85
C PHE A 8 0.32 6.58 -10.73
N SER A 9 -0.90 6.31 -10.28
CA SER A 9 -1.17 5.36 -9.19
C SER A 9 -1.71 4.03 -9.70
N ARG A 10 -1.31 2.94 -9.04
CA ARG A 10 -1.97 1.64 -9.16
C ARG A 10 -2.95 1.45 -8.00
N LEU A 11 -4.16 1.02 -8.31
CA LEU A 11 -5.19 0.72 -7.31
C LEU A 11 -5.42 -0.78 -7.24
N VAL A 12 -5.45 -1.32 -6.02
CA VAL A 12 -5.83 -2.72 -5.76
C VAL A 12 -6.88 -2.73 -4.67
N ARG A 13 -7.99 -3.43 -4.91
CA ARG A 13 -9.02 -3.64 -3.89
C ARG A 13 -8.94 -5.08 -3.43
N ALA A 14 -8.71 -5.28 -2.14
CA ALA A 14 -8.49 -6.59 -1.54
C ALA A 14 -9.31 -6.73 -0.26
N ARG A 15 -9.49 -7.98 0.17
CA ARG A 15 -9.96 -8.28 1.53
C ARG A 15 -8.80 -8.16 2.51
N VAL A 16 -9.10 -7.83 3.76
CA VAL A 16 -8.09 -7.80 4.84
C VAL A 16 -7.32 -9.13 4.91
N ALA A 17 -8.01 -10.27 4.77
CA ALA A 17 -7.38 -11.59 4.79
C ALA A 17 -6.34 -11.84 3.68
N GLU A 18 -6.36 -11.04 2.61
CA GLU A 18 -5.47 -11.18 1.45
C GLU A 18 -4.48 -10.01 1.34
N ILE A 19 -4.53 -9.07 2.29
CA ILE A 19 -3.95 -7.75 2.12
C ILE A 19 -2.43 -7.79 2.01
N GLU A 20 -1.77 -8.67 2.78
CA GLU A 20 -0.32 -8.79 2.75
C GLU A 20 0.19 -9.27 1.39
N ARG A 21 -0.49 -10.27 0.81
CA ARG A 21 -0.15 -10.78 -0.52
C ARG A 21 -0.24 -9.66 -1.55
N TYR A 22 -1.37 -8.96 -1.58
CA TYR A 22 -1.58 -7.88 -2.55
C TYR A 22 -0.69 -6.66 -2.30
N ALA A 23 -0.30 -6.41 -1.06
CA ALA A 23 0.67 -5.37 -0.72
C ALA A 23 2.06 -5.72 -1.29
N ARG A 24 2.54 -6.95 -1.08
CA ARG A 24 3.83 -7.42 -1.64
C ARG A 24 3.84 -7.38 -3.16
N GLU A 25 2.85 -7.99 -3.80
CA GLU A 25 2.71 -7.99 -5.26
C GLU A 25 2.59 -6.57 -5.83
N GLY A 26 1.85 -5.69 -5.15
CA GLY A 26 1.68 -4.32 -5.58
C GLY A 26 2.93 -3.47 -5.42
N ILE A 27 3.70 -3.66 -4.34
CA ILE A 27 5.01 -3.01 -4.14
C ILE A 27 5.97 -3.46 -5.22
N GLU A 28 6.08 -4.77 -5.47
CA GLU A 28 6.95 -5.33 -6.50
C GLU A 28 6.58 -4.80 -7.88
N ALA A 29 5.31 -4.84 -8.27
CA ALA A 29 4.84 -4.34 -9.57
C ALA A 29 4.99 -2.83 -9.76
N ALA A 30 5.01 -2.06 -8.65
CA ALA A 30 5.21 -0.62 -8.68
C ALA A 30 6.69 -0.22 -8.61
N THR A 31 7.59 -1.14 -8.24
CA THR A 31 9.05 -0.95 -8.19
C THR A 31 9.65 -1.26 -9.57
N ARG A 32 10.54 -0.41 -10.11
CA ARG A 32 11.13 -0.61 -11.44
C ARG A 32 12.38 -1.49 -11.35
N PHE A 33 12.61 -2.30 -12.38
CA PHE A 33 13.91 -2.94 -12.59
C PHE A 33 14.99 -1.86 -12.79
N GLY A 34 15.99 -1.82 -11.92
CA GLY A 34 17.00 -0.76 -11.85
C GLY A 34 16.87 0.20 -10.67
N ASP A 35 15.79 0.12 -9.87
CA ASP A 35 15.66 0.91 -8.64
C ASP A 35 16.54 0.37 -7.49
N VAL A 36 17.19 -0.79 -7.64
CA VAL A 36 18.18 -1.43 -6.72
C VAL A 36 18.06 -0.96 -5.26
N GLY A 37 16.90 -1.15 -4.64
CA GLY A 37 16.65 -0.83 -3.23
C GLY A 37 16.65 0.66 -2.85
N ARG A 38 16.67 1.59 -3.80
CA ARG A 38 16.75 3.03 -3.50
C ARG A 38 15.41 3.66 -3.17
N ARG A 39 14.31 3.23 -3.80
CA ARG A 39 12.99 3.86 -3.57
C ARG A 39 11.83 2.89 -3.76
N LEU A 40 11.11 2.65 -2.67
CA LEU A 40 9.81 1.98 -2.70
C LEU A 40 8.70 2.95 -3.13
N PRO A 41 7.59 2.43 -3.67
CA PRO A 41 6.39 3.24 -3.90
C PRO A 41 5.83 3.73 -2.56
N ASP A 42 5.20 4.91 -2.60
CA ASP A 42 4.33 5.33 -1.51
C ASP A 42 3.09 4.43 -1.51
N LEU A 43 2.72 3.89 -0.36
CA LEU A 43 1.52 3.08 -0.20
C LEU A 43 0.49 3.83 0.66
N TYR A 44 -0.77 3.75 0.26
CA TYR A 44 -1.89 4.22 1.05
C TYR A 44 -2.93 3.11 1.19
N ALA A 45 -3.54 3.01 2.35
CA ALA A 45 -4.66 2.11 2.60
C ALA A 45 -5.92 2.91 2.89
N LEU A 46 -6.96 2.72 2.07
CA LEU A 46 -8.26 3.35 2.24
C LEU A 46 -9.24 2.35 2.82
N ARG A 47 -9.83 2.71 3.97
CA ARG A 47 -10.80 1.89 4.70
C ARG A 47 -11.77 2.77 5.47
N ARG A 48 -13.08 2.49 5.40
CA ARG A 48 -14.15 3.19 6.17
C ARG A 48 -14.04 4.73 6.17
N GLY A 49 -13.63 5.31 5.04
CA GLY A 49 -13.45 6.76 4.94
C GLY A 49 -12.25 7.31 5.74
N ARG A 50 -11.19 6.51 5.91
CA ARG A 50 -9.87 6.91 6.42
C ARG A 50 -8.79 6.53 5.41
N ILE A 51 -7.67 7.26 5.45
CA ILE A 51 -6.44 6.94 4.72
C ILE A 51 -5.35 6.71 5.75
N SER A 52 -4.72 5.54 5.72
CA SER A 52 -3.43 5.31 6.37
C SER A 52 -2.33 5.53 5.34
N GLU A 53 -1.33 6.33 5.68
CA GLU A 53 -0.20 6.66 4.80
C GLU A 53 1.03 5.84 5.20
N LEU A 54 1.56 5.06 4.26
CA LEU A 54 2.67 4.13 4.46
C LEU A 54 3.79 4.48 3.46
N ARG A 55 4.57 5.51 3.80
CA ARG A 55 5.54 6.14 2.89
C ARG A 55 6.92 6.29 3.53
N GLY A 56 7.94 6.53 2.70
CA GLY A 56 9.30 6.83 3.17
C GLY A 56 10.04 5.61 3.73
N PHE A 57 9.51 4.40 3.51
CA PHE A 57 10.15 3.16 3.93
C PHE A 57 11.22 2.74 2.92
N ALA A 58 12.33 2.20 3.43
CA ALA A 58 13.40 1.59 2.64
C ALA A 58 13.21 0.08 2.44
N ASP A 59 12.23 -0.51 3.12
CA ASP A 59 11.99 -1.96 3.14
C ASP A 59 10.49 -2.26 2.99
N ALA A 60 10.18 -3.16 2.06
CA ALA A 60 8.81 -3.57 1.74
C ALA A 60 8.18 -4.35 2.91
N GLU A 61 8.96 -5.16 3.62
CA GLU A 61 8.43 -5.93 4.74
C GLU A 61 8.01 -5.03 5.91
N ARG A 62 8.69 -3.90 6.13
CA ARG A 62 8.24 -2.88 7.09
C ARG A 62 6.90 -2.25 6.70
N ILE A 63 6.69 -1.98 5.41
CA ILE A 63 5.41 -1.46 4.91
C ILE A 63 4.30 -2.46 5.16
N VAL A 64 4.52 -3.73 4.82
CA VAL A 64 3.54 -4.81 4.99
C VAL A 64 3.23 -5.04 6.47
N ALA A 65 4.25 -5.09 7.32
CA ALA A 65 4.06 -5.26 8.77
C ALA A 65 3.21 -4.13 9.38
N LEU A 66 3.51 -2.88 9.03
CA LEU A 66 2.72 -1.73 9.51
C LEU A 66 1.29 -1.74 8.97
N LEU A 67 1.10 -2.12 7.71
CA LEU A 67 -0.24 -2.31 7.13
C LEU A 67 -1.04 -3.38 7.88
N SER A 68 -0.40 -4.51 8.21
CA SER A 68 -1.04 -5.58 8.97
C SER A 68 -1.38 -5.16 10.41
N ASP A 69 -0.52 -4.34 11.03
CA ASP A 69 -0.78 -3.78 12.36
C ASP A 69 -1.97 -2.80 12.34
N GLU A 70 -2.03 -1.90 11.36
CA GLU A 70 -3.15 -0.97 11.12
C GLU A 70 -4.48 -1.70 10.87
N LEU A 71 -4.43 -2.89 10.27
CA LEU A 71 -5.59 -3.72 9.98
C LEU A 71 -5.85 -4.79 11.05
N ARG A 72 -5.10 -4.77 12.16
CA ARG A 72 -5.33 -5.72 13.25
C ARG A 72 -6.72 -5.50 13.86
N GLY A 73 -7.44 -6.61 14.07
CA GLY A 73 -8.81 -6.59 14.62
C GLY A 73 -9.90 -6.23 13.61
N CYS A 74 -9.57 -6.08 12.32
CA CYS A 74 -10.57 -5.97 11.26
C CYS A 74 -11.18 -7.33 10.91
N ASP A 75 -12.41 -7.32 10.39
CA ASP A 75 -12.97 -8.50 9.74
C ASP A 75 -12.14 -8.85 8.50
N GLY A 76 -11.74 -10.12 8.38
CA GLY A 76 -10.98 -10.63 7.24
C GLY A 76 -11.66 -10.42 5.89
N ASN A 77 -12.99 -10.34 5.84
CA ASN A 77 -13.76 -10.05 4.62
C ASN A 77 -13.95 -8.57 4.33
N GLU A 78 -13.56 -7.68 5.26
CA GLU A 78 -13.62 -6.24 5.05
C GLU A 78 -12.73 -5.85 3.87
N ARG A 79 -13.23 -4.94 3.01
CA ARG A 79 -12.50 -4.49 1.82
C ARG A 79 -11.65 -3.26 2.14
N VAL A 80 -10.39 -3.32 1.72
CA VAL A 80 -9.42 -2.22 1.78
C VAL A 80 -8.97 -1.91 0.36
N THR A 81 -8.82 -0.64 0.05
CA THR A 81 -8.22 -0.20 -1.23
C THR A 81 -6.79 0.24 -0.98
N LEU A 82 -5.84 -0.45 -1.59
CA LEU A 82 -4.44 -0.08 -1.63
C LEU A 82 -4.17 0.84 -2.83
N VAL A 83 -3.44 1.92 -2.59
CA VAL A 83 -3.00 2.87 -3.62
C VAL A 83 -1.48 2.90 -3.60
N PHE A 84 -0.88 2.42 -4.68
CA PHE A 84 0.57 2.45 -4.87
C PHE A 84 0.89 3.65 -5.76
N VAL A 85 1.69 4.57 -5.25
CA VAL A 85 2.07 5.79 -5.96
C VAL A 85 3.56 5.74 -6.24
N ARG A 86 3.92 5.88 -7.52
CA ARG A 86 5.32 5.86 -7.94
C ARG A 86 6.02 7.15 -7.51
N ASN A 87 7.18 6.99 -6.89
CA ASN A 87 8.03 8.11 -6.51
C ASN A 87 8.89 8.58 -7.71
N HIS A 88 8.38 9.56 -8.45
CA HIS A 88 9.15 10.29 -9.49
C HIS A 88 9.87 11.47 -8.84
N ARG A 89 11.11 11.29 -8.39
CA ARG A 89 12.01 12.41 -8.06
C ARG A 89 13.43 12.11 -8.51
#